data_AF-V5GBU0-F1
#
_entry.id   AF-V5GBU0-F1
#
_cell.length_a   1.000
_cell.length_b   1.000
_cell.length_c   1.000
_cell.angle_alpha   90.00
_cell.angle_beta   90.00
_cell.angle_gamma   90.00
#
_symmetry.space_group_name_H-M   'P 1'
#
loop_
_entity.id
_entity.type
_entity.pdbx_description
1 polymer ?
#
loop_
_entity_poly.entity_id
_entity_poly.type
_entity_poly.pdbx_seq_one_letter_code
_entity_poly.pdbx_strand_id
1 'polypeptide(L)'
;RISLVGSLLICGVTCTLTIFIANSSSGSWAVITLFLLGKLGVTSSFGVVYVYTAELLPTVIRSGGVGTASTVARLGALLAPFVPLLGLHYAPLPMLLFGGVAILAGLLALYLPETFGIKLPETAEEAEQI
;
A
#
# COMPACT_ATOMS: atom_id res chain seq x y z
N ARG A 1 0.29 0.93 12.97
CA ARG A 1 1.31 1.75 12.26
C ARG A 1 2.52 0.97 11.74
N ILE A 2 3.38 0.37 12.59
CA ILE A 2 4.65 -0.27 12.17
C ILE A 2 4.45 -1.39 11.13
N SER A 3 3.42 -2.22 11.30
CA SER A 3 3.10 -3.29 10.34
C SER A 3 2.77 -2.74 8.94
N LEU A 4 2.08 -1.59 8.86
CA LEU A 4 1.70 -0.94 7.61
C LEU A 4 2.90 -0.36 6.88
N VAL A 5 3.73 0.40 7.61
CA VAL A 5 4.95 0.99 7.04
C VAL A 5 5.92 -0.10 6.61
N GLY A 6 6.14 -1.11 7.44
CA GLY A 6 7.05 -2.22 7.13
C GLY A 6 6.64 -2.97 5.87
N SER A 7 5.36 -3.31 5.71
CA SER A 7 4.86 -4.04 4.54
C SER A 7 4.89 -3.20 3.25
N LEU A 8 4.59 -1.90 3.31
CA LEU A 8 4.70 -0.97 2.17
C LEU A 8 6.15 -0.74 1.75
N LEU A 9 7.07 -0.57 2.71
CA LEU A 9 8.50 -0.43 2.42
C LEU A 9 9.10 -1.71 1.83
N ILE A 10 8.74 -2.88 2.38
CA ILE A 10 9.15 -4.18 1.81
C ILE A 10 8.66 -4.31 0.37
N CYS A 11 7.40 -3.94 0.09
CA CYS A 11 6.85 -3.92 -1.27
C CYS A 11 7.65 -2.99 -2.19
N GLY A 12 7.89 -1.74 -1.78
CA GLY A 12 8.66 -0.76 -2.55
C GLY A 12 10.08 -1.23 -2.88
N VAL A 13 10.78 -1.77 -1.88
CA VAL A 13 12.16 -2.28 -2.01
C VAL A 13 12.22 -3.51 -2.90
N THR A 14 11.29 -4.45 -2.75
CA THR A 14 11.25 -5.66 -3.60
C THR A 14 10.93 -5.33 -5.06
N CYS A 15 10.03 -4.37 -5.32
CA CYS A 15 9.74 -3.88 -6.66
C CYS A 15 10.94 -3.20 -7.33
N THR A 16 11.70 -2.38 -6.62
CA THR A 16 12.90 -1.73 -7.19
C THR A 16 14.06 -2.71 -7.40
N LEU A 17 14.27 -3.65 -6.47
CA LEU A 17 15.26 -4.73 -6.63
C LEU A 17 14.97 -5.63 -7.83
N THR A 18 13.69 -5.87 -8.13
CA THR A 18 13.27 -6.66 -9.29
C THR A 18 13.78 -6.04 -10.60
N ILE A 19 13.84 -4.70 -10.70
CA ILE A 19 14.37 -3.98 -11.87
C ILE A 19 15.87 -4.23 -12.06
N PHE A 20 16.65 -4.15 -10.98
CA PHE A 20 18.09 -4.36 -11.03
C PHE A 20 18.44 -5.81 -11.41
N ILE A 21 17.69 -6.77 -10.86
CA ILE A 21 17.89 -8.20 -11.12
C ILE A 21 17.41 -8.58 -12.52
N ALA A 22 16.30 -8.01 -13.00
CA ALA A 22 15.80 -8.25 -14.35
C ALA A 22 16.79 -7.77 -15.43
N ASN A 23 17.51 -6.67 -15.19
CA ASN A 23 18.57 -6.20 -16.09
C ASN A 23 19.82 -7.10 -16.06
N SER A 24 20.04 -7.82 -14.96
CA SER A 24 21.25 -8.61 -14.74
C SER A 24 21.06 -10.11 -15.00
N SER A 25 20.24 -10.49 -16.00
CA SER A 25 20.19 -11.82 -16.66
C SER A 25 20.27 -13.09 -15.79
N SER A 26 20.04 -13.02 -14.48
CA SER A 26 20.35 -14.07 -13.51
C SER A 26 19.06 -14.59 -12.87
N GLY A 27 18.50 -15.65 -13.47
CA GLY A 27 17.54 -16.54 -12.84
C GLY A 27 16.10 -15.99 -12.72
N SER A 28 15.22 -16.44 -13.63
CA SER A 28 13.78 -16.17 -13.60
C SER A 28 13.14 -16.48 -12.23
N TRP A 29 13.67 -17.45 -11.49
CA TRP A 29 13.19 -17.80 -10.16
C TRP A 29 13.39 -16.69 -9.12
N ALA A 30 14.51 -15.95 -9.16
CA ALA A 30 14.77 -14.87 -8.21
C ALA A 30 13.81 -13.69 -8.44
N VAL A 31 13.52 -13.36 -9.69
CA VAL A 31 12.53 -12.34 -10.07
C VAL A 31 11.14 -12.72 -9.57
N ILE A 32 10.74 -13.99 -9.72
CA ILE A 32 9.42 -14.47 -9.29
C ILE A 32 9.28 -14.44 -7.75
N THR A 33 10.31 -14.86 -7.00
CA THR A 33 10.25 -14.82 -5.53
C THR A 33 10.18 -13.40 -4.99
N LEU A 34 10.97 -12.47 -5.55
CA LEU A 34 10.90 -11.04 -5.24
C LEU A 34 9.53 -10.44 -5.56
N PHE A 35 8.96 -10.78 -6.73
CA PHE A 35 7.63 -10.34 -7.12
C PHE A 35 6.55 -10.85 -6.15
N LEU A 36 6.63 -12.13 -5.76
CA LEU A 36 5.71 -12.71 -4.77
C LEU A 36 5.85 -12.07 -3.40
N LEU A 37 7.06 -11.76 -2.95
CA LEU A 37 7.29 -11.03 -1.69
C LEU A 37 6.66 -9.63 -1.73
N GLY A 38 6.84 -8.90 -2.83
CA GLY A 38 6.18 -7.60 -3.01
C GLY A 38 4.66 -7.72 -3.01
N LYS A 39 4.12 -8.72 -3.71
CA LYS A 39 2.68 -9.02 -3.73
C LYS A 39 2.12 -9.35 -2.34
N LEU A 40 2.86 -10.12 -1.53
CA LEU A 40 2.47 -10.40 -0.15
C LEU A 40 2.48 -9.12 0.70
N GLY A 41 3.50 -8.27 0.52
CA GLY A 41 3.60 -6.98 1.21
C GLY A 41 2.43 -6.05 0.92
N VAL A 42 2.03 -5.88 -0.35
CA VAL A 42 0.88 -5.03 -0.67
C VAL A 42 -0.44 -5.62 -0.19
N THR A 43 -0.58 -6.96 -0.22
CA THR A 43 -1.81 -7.63 0.24
C THR A 43 -1.99 -7.48 1.75
N SER A 44 -0.92 -7.65 2.53
CA SER A 44 -0.96 -7.42 3.98
C SER A 44 -1.21 -5.94 4.31
N SER A 45 -0.56 -5.03 3.58
CA SER A 45 -0.79 -3.58 3.72
C SER A 45 -2.26 -3.23 3.53
N PHE A 46 -2.90 -3.75 2.47
CA PHE A 46 -4.30 -3.46 2.16
C PHE A 46 -5.24 -3.90 3.28
N GLY A 47 -5.01 -5.10 3.85
CA GLY A 47 -5.77 -5.57 5.01
C GLY A 47 -5.58 -4.68 6.24
N VAL A 48 -4.34 -4.28 6.54
CA VAL A 48 -4.04 -3.42 7.69
C VAL A 48 -4.64 -2.03 7.53
N VAL A 49 -4.55 -1.38 6.36
CA VAL A 49 -5.18 -0.06 6.12
C VAL A 49 -6.68 -0.12 6.35
N TYR A 50 -7.34 -1.18 5.89
CA TYR A 50 -8.79 -1.33 5.99
C TYR A 50 -9.22 -1.42 7.46
N VAL A 51 -8.51 -2.22 8.25
CA VAL A 51 -8.73 -2.31 9.71
C VAL A 51 -8.41 -0.98 10.37
N TYR A 52 -7.31 -0.32 10.01
CA TYR A 52 -6.93 0.98 10.54
C TYR A 52 -7.99 2.05 10.32
N THR A 53 -8.56 2.07 9.12
CA THR A 53 -9.63 2.99 8.73
C THR A 53 -10.89 2.72 9.55
N ALA A 54 -11.17 1.44 9.86
CA ALA A 54 -12.27 1.09 10.74
C ALA A 54 -12.00 1.48 12.21
N GLU A 55 -10.76 1.40 12.68
CA GLU A 55 -10.39 1.77 14.06
C GLU A 55 -10.38 3.28 14.29
N LEU A 56 -9.92 4.07 13.31
CA LEU A 56 -9.86 5.54 13.41
C LEU A 56 -11.22 6.21 13.25
N LEU A 57 -12.14 5.60 12.50
CA LEU A 57 -13.43 6.22 12.22
C LEU A 57 -14.48 5.83 13.29
N PRO A 58 -15.17 6.82 13.90
CA PRO A 58 -16.27 6.56 14.79
C PRO A 58 -17.41 5.88 14.03
N THR A 59 -18.18 5.05 14.73
CA THR A 59 -19.22 4.17 14.16
C THR A 59 -20.20 4.89 13.24
N VAL A 60 -20.48 6.17 13.51
CA VAL A 60 -21.38 7.03 12.74
C VAL A 60 -20.89 7.31 11.30
N ILE A 61 -19.58 7.44 11.10
CA ILE A 61 -18.97 7.76 9.78
C ILE A 61 -18.12 6.63 9.21
N ARG A 62 -17.92 5.55 9.97
CA ARG A 62 -17.11 4.38 9.58
C ARG A 62 -17.54 3.78 8.24
N SER A 63 -18.84 3.55 8.06
CA SER A 63 -19.38 2.99 6.81
C SER A 63 -19.10 3.90 5.61
N GLY A 64 -19.24 5.23 5.80
CA GLY A 64 -18.93 6.23 4.80
C GLY A 64 -17.45 6.29 4.44
N GLY A 65 -16.56 6.36 5.43
CA GLY A 65 -15.12 6.45 5.20
C GLY A 65 -14.49 5.16 4.64
N VAL A 66 -15.01 4.00 5.02
CA VAL A 66 -14.64 2.73 4.36
C VAL A 66 -15.15 2.70 2.91
N GLY A 67 -16.34 3.23 2.66
CA GLY A 67 -16.89 3.38 1.31
C GLY A 67 -16.03 4.27 0.42
N THR A 68 -15.61 5.44 0.90
CA THR A 68 -14.74 6.35 0.15
C THR A 68 -13.36 5.74 -0.11
N ALA A 69 -12.75 5.09 0.89
CA ALA A 69 -11.50 4.35 0.70
C ALA A 69 -11.63 3.27 -0.38
N SER A 70 -12.75 2.54 -0.41
CA SER A 70 -13.05 1.55 -1.45
C SER A 70 -13.16 2.19 -2.84
N THR A 71 -13.83 3.33 -2.96
CA THR A 71 -13.92 4.05 -4.25
C THR A 71 -12.55 4.49 -4.76
N VAL A 72 -11.68 5.01 -3.88
CA VAL A 72 -10.30 5.38 -4.23
C VAL A 72 -9.49 4.15 -4.66
N ALA A 73 -9.63 3.02 -3.96
CA ALA A 73 -9.00 1.76 -4.35
C ALA A 73 -9.46 1.30 -5.74
N ARG A 74 -10.75 1.47 -6.07
CA ARG A 74 -11.29 1.15 -7.41
C ARG A 74 -10.74 2.08 -8.49
N LEU A 75 -10.54 3.37 -8.20
CA LEU A 75 -9.88 4.30 -9.13
C LEU A 75 -8.44 3.87 -9.39
N GLY A 76 -7.70 3.45 -8.36
CA GLY A 76 -6.36 2.87 -8.52
C GLY A 76 -6.36 1.62 -9.41
N ALA A 77 -7.34 0.73 -9.21
CA ALA A 77 -7.51 -0.46 -10.04
C ALA A 77 -7.86 -0.13 -11.52
N LEU A 78 -8.61 0.94 -11.76
CA LEU A 78 -8.92 1.43 -13.10
C LEU A 78 -7.68 1.99 -13.81
N LEU A 79 -6.78 2.64 -13.05
CA LEU A 79 -5.53 3.19 -13.57
C LEU A 79 -4.44 2.12 -13.76
N ALA A 80 -4.48 1.02 -13.00
CA ALA A 80 -3.53 -0.08 -13.07
C ALA A 80 -3.22 -0.61 -14.49
N PRO A 81 -4.19 -0.88 -15.39
CA PRO A 81 -3.90 -1.36 -16.75
C PRO A 81 -3.18 -0.35 -17.66
N PHE A 82 -3.22 0.95 -17.33
CA PHE A 82 -2.50 1.97 -18.10
C PHE A 82 -1.00 2.00 -17.79
N VAL A 83 -0.61 1.55 -16.59
CA VAL A 83 0.79 1.57 -16.15
C VAL A 83 1.68 0.63 -17.00
N PRO A 84 1.29 -0.62 -17.32
CA PRO A 84 2.02 -1.47 -18.26
C PRO A 84 2.10 -0.91 -19.69
N LEU A 85 1.08 -0.16 -20.15
CA LEU A 85 1.11 0.50 -21.47
C LEU A 85 2.27 1.51 -21.56
N LEU A 86 2.56 2.21 -20.47
CA LEU A 86 3.71 3.12 -20.36
C LEU A 86 5.06 2.35 -20.42
N GLY A 87 5.05 1.08 -20.04
CA GLY A 87 6.19 0.17 -20.14
C GLY A 87 6.61 -0.17 -21.58
N LEU A 88 5.72 0.05 -22.57
CA LEU A 88 6.06 -0.12 -23.99
C LEU A 88 7.09 0.91 -24.48
N HIS A 89 7.18 2.07 -23.82
CA HIS A 89 8.18 3.08 -24.12
C HIS A 89 9.44 2.93 -23.26
N TYR A 90 9.29 2.62 -21.97
CA TYR A 90 10.39 2.36 -21.05
C TYR A 90 10.08 1.15 -20.16
N ALA A 91 10.77 0.03 -20.41
CA ALA A 91 10.59 -1.23 -19.70
C ALA A 91 10.62 -1.16 -18.14
N PRO A 92 11.51 -0.37 -17.49
CA PRO A 92 11.55 -0.32 -16.03
C PRO A 92 10.52 0.64 -15.39
N LEU A 93 9.85 1.47 -16.20
CA LEU A 93 9.00 2.56 -15.72
C LEU A 93 7.78 2.07 -14.92
N PRO A 94 7.05 1.01 -15.34
CA PRO A 94 5.92 0.48 -14.56
C PRO A 94 6.30 0.05 -13.15
N MET A 95 7.41 -0.68 -13.00
CA MET A 95 7.89 -1.15 -11.70
C MET A 95 8.40 -0.01 -10.82
N LEU A 96 9.04 1.01 -11.41
CA LEU A 96 9.44 2.22 -10.70
C LEU A 96 8.22 2.99 -10.19
N LEU A 97 7.16 3.07 -10.98
CA LEU A 97 5.93 3.77 -10.60
C LEU A 97 5.22 3.02 -9.46
N PHE A 98 5.04 1.71 -9.56
CA PHE A 98 4.46 0.90 -8.48
C PHE A 98 5.30 0.94 -7.20
N GLY A 99 6.63 0.77 -7.32
CA GLY A 99 7.55 0.82 -6.18
C GLY A 99 7.59 2.20 -5.54
N GLY A 100 7.63 3.27 -6.34
CA GLY A 100 7.64 4.66 -5.87
C GLY A 100 6.36 5.05 -5.14
N VAL A 101 5.20 4.68 -5.69
CA VAL A 101 3.90 4.90 -5.03
C VAL A 101 3.82 4.10 -3.72
N ALA A 102 4.34 2.87 -3.67
CA ALA A 102 4.39 2.09 -2.44
C ALA A 102 5.29 2.71 -1.36
N ILE A 103 6.47 3.22 -1.72
CA ILE A 103 7.38 3.92 -0.79
C ILE A 103 6.72 5.21 -0.29
N LEU A 104 6.13 6.00 -1.19
CA LEU A 104 5.42 7.22 -0.83
C LEU A 104 4.27 6.92 0.13
N ALA A 105 3.45 5.91 -0.15
CA ALA A 105 2.40 5.46 0.74
C ALA A 105 2.95 5.02 2.11
N GLY A 106 4.08 4.31 2.15
CA GLY A 106 4.75 3.92 3.38
C GLY A 106 5.26 5.11 4.20
N LEU A 107 5.77 6.15 3.53
CA LEU A 107 6.16 7.42 4.18
C LEU A 107 4.95 8.18 4.72
N LEU A 108 3.86 8.27 3.96
CA LEU A 108 2.62 8.89 4.44
C LEU A 108 2.03 8.12 5.62
N ALA A 109 2.13 6.78 5.62
CA ALA A 109 1.72 5.94 6.74
C ALA A 109 2.51 6.19 8.04
N LEU A 110 3.70 6.80 7.98
CA LEU A 110 4.42 7.24 9.19
C LEU A 110 3.74 8.42 9.88
N TYR A 111 2.98 9.23 9.13
CA TYR A 111 2.24 10.38 9.66
C TYR A 111 0.94 9.97 10.37
N LEU A 112 0.52 8.71 10.22
CA LEU A 112 -0.69 8.20 10.84
C LEU A 112 -0.49 7.99 12.35
N PRO A 113 -1.41 8.50 13.21
CA PRO A 113 -1.37 8.28 14.66
C PRO A 113 -1.55 6.80 14.97
N GLU A 114 -0.92 6.29 16.02
CA GLU A 114 -0.89 4.85 16.36
C GLU A 114 -2.21 4.40 17.01
N THR A 115 -2.94 3.47 16.39
CA THR A 115 -4.24 2.97 16.91
C THR A 115 -4.12 1.82 17.92
N PHE A 116 -2.90 1.32 18.18
CA PHE A 116 -2.70 0.11 18.97
C PHE A 116 -3.01 0.34 20.45
N GLY A 117 -4.06 -0.31 20.96
CA GLY A 117 -4.42 -0.29 22.38
C GLY A 117 -5.36 0.84 22.79
N ILE A 118 -5.90 1.61 21.84
CA ILE A 118 -6.86 2.68 22.11
C ILE A 118 -8.28 2.10 22.03
N LYS A 119 -9.16 2.46 22.98
CA LYS A 119 -10.58 2.09 22.89
C LYS A 119 -11.16 2.74 21.63
N LEU A 120 -11.95 1.98 20.86
CA LEU A 120 -12.58 2.52 19.66
C LEU A 120 -13.47 3.70 20.06
N PRO A 121 -13.25 4.89 19.47
CA PRO A 121 -14.06 6.06 19.78
C PRO A 121 -15.50 5.79 19.33
N GLU A 122 -16.44 5.90 20.26
CA GLU A 122 -17.87 5.77 19.96
C GLU A 122 -18.44 7.10 19.45
N THR A 123 -17.76 8.22 19.73
CA THR A 123 -18.16 9.58 19.37
C THR A 123 -17.09 10.32 18.56
N ALA A 124 -17.51 11.34 17.80
CA ALA A 124 -16.61 12.15 16.97
C ALA A 124 -15.59 12.94 17.79
N GLU A 125 -15.96 13.39 19.00
CA GLU A 125 -15.09 14.08 19.95
C GLU A 125 -13.97 13.17 20.49
N GLU A 126 -14.25 11.88 20.73
CA GLU A 126 -13.22 10.91 21.14
C GLU A 126 -12.24 10.58 20.01
N ALA A 127 -12.69 10.65 18.75
CA ALA A 127 -11.82 10.44 17.58
C ALA A 127 -10.89 11.64 17.32
N GLU A 128 -11.28 12.85 17.71
CA GLU A 128 -10.50 14.07 17.54
C GLU A 128 -9.38 14.24 18.61
N GLN A 129 -9.47 13.50 19.71
CA GLN A 129 -8.49 13.50 20.81
C GLN A 129 -7.37 12.45 20.67
N ILE A 130 -7.34 11.69 19.58
CA ILE A 130 -6.35 10.64 19.25
C ILE A 130 -5.37 11.14 18.18
#